data_AF-A0AA43Y9Y3-F1
#
_entry.id   AF-A0AA43Y9Y3-F1
#
_cell.length_a   1.000
_cell.length_b   1.000
_cell.length_c   1.000
_cell.angle_alpha   90.00
_cell.angle_beta   90.00
_cell.angle_gamma   90.00
#
_symmetry.space_group_name_H-M   'P 1'
#
loop_
_entity.id
_entity.type
_entity.pdbx_description
1 polymer ?
#
loop_
_entity_poly.entity_id
_entity_poly.type
_entity_poly.pdbx_seq_one_letter_code
_entity_poly.pdbx_strand_id
1 'polypeptide(L)'
;MKKQIKYMLGLTFSDRMNDGRDISFDILLPIQFNTEKEAADNQGLFFAKMEYLDQNVVINIYEQDESLGKNHKIVKTIQWKDFYSYKCSITRKESIGKLCIYPMIDEEPCAEKFDTILKGLTEEKAFSLQCLAYWVEPAFQSIKAIQW
;
A
#
# COMPACT_ATOMS: atom_id res chain seq x y z
N MET A 1 -23.75 -2.63 25.03
CA MET A 1 -22.74 -3.47 24.34
C MET A 1 -21.36 -2.89 24.58
N LYS A 2 -20.40 -3.66 25.10
CA LYS A 2 -18.99 -3.23 25.14
C LYS A 2 -18.50 -3.15 23.69
N LYS A 3 -18.02 -1.99 23.24
CA LYS A 3 -17.35 -1.87 21.94
C LYS A 3 -16.11 -2.75 21.99
N GLN A 4 -16.03 -3.77 21.13
CA GLN A 4 -14.83 -4.57 20.99
C GLN A 4 -13.88 -3.80 20.07
N ILE A 5 -12.68 -3.47 20.56
CA ILE A 5 -11.62 -2.93 19.74
C ILE A 5 -11.14 -4.04 18.81
N LYS A 6 -11.03 -3.73 17.52
CA LYS A 6 -10.37 -4.55 16.50
C LYS A 6 -9.08 -3.87 16.10
N TYR A 7 -8.29 -4.53 15.26
CA TYR A 7 -7.01 -4.02 14.79
C TYR A 7 -6.94 -4.15 13.27
N MET A 8 -6.33 -3.17 12.62
CA MET A 8 -6.10 -3.18 11.17
C MET A 8 -4.60 -3.08 10.90
N LEU A 9 -4.14 -3.85 9.92
CA LEU A 9 -2.77 -3.85 9.45
C LEU A 9 -2.60 -2.78 8.38
N GLY A 10 -1.59 -1.92 8.53
CA GLY A 10 -1.10 -1.02 7.51
C GLY A 10 0.26 -1.46 6.98
N LEU A 11 0.50 -1.28 5.69
CA LEU A 11 1.72 -1.66 5.00
C LEU A 11 2.29 -0.47 4.23
N THR A 12 3.60 -0.27 4.35
CA THR A 12 4.36 0.71 3.58
C THR A 12 5.04 -0.03 2.44
N PHE A 13 4.56 0.21 1.23
CA PHE A 13 5.15 -0.29 0.00
C PHE A 13 6.03 0.80 -0.61
N SER A 14 7.23 0.47 -1.06
CA SER A 14 8.14 1.44 -1.66
C SER A 14 8.97 0.81 -2.75
N ASP A 15 9.38 1.60 -3.72
CA ASP A 15 10.35 1.17 -4.74
C ASP A 15 11.06 2.35 -5.41
N ARG A 16 12.11 2.03 -6.18
CA ARG A 16 12.96 3.00 -6.88
C ARG A 16 12.47 3.24 -8.29
N MET A 17 12.19 4.48 -8.64
CA MET A 17 11.89 4.87 -10.01
C MET A 17 13.16 5.05 -10.85
N ASN A 18 13.01 4.96 -12.17
CA ASN A 18 14.07 5.09 -13.18
C ASN A 18 14.77 6.46 -13.17
N ASP A 19 14.13 7.49 -12.63
CA ASP A 19 14.72 8.82 -12.45
C ASP A 19 15.51 8.97 -11.14
N GLY A 20 15.64 7.90 -10.37
CA GLY A 20 16.36 7.89 -9.11
C GLY A 20 15.59 8.52 -7.95
N ARG A 21 14.27 8.66 -8.02
CA ARG A 21 13.44 8.94 -6.84
C ARG A 21 12.85 7.65 -6.29
N ASP A 22 12.66 7.57 -4.98
CA ASP A 22 11.85 6.52 -4.36
C ASP A 22 10.39 6.98 -4.33
N ILE A 23 9.47 6.05 -4.57
CA ILE A 23 8.01 6.25 -4.42
C ILE A 23 7.53 5.33 -3.31
N SER A 24 6.71 5.86 -2.40
CA SER A 24 6.16 5.10 -1.26
C SER A 24 4.64 5.22 -1.20
N PHE A 25 4.00 4.15 -0.74
CA PHE A 25 2.56 4.01 -0.55
C PHE A 25 2.28 3.43 0.84
N ASP A 26 1.63 4.23 1.69
CA ASP A 26 1.09 3.74 2.97
C ASP A 26 -0.37 3.33 2.76
N ILE A 27 -0.64 2.04 2.91
CA ILE A 27 -1.95 1.44 2.64
C ILE A 27 -2.45 0.69 3.87
N LEU A 28 -3.59 1.13 4.40
CA LEU A 28 -4.32 0.40 5.43
C LEU A 28 -5.18 -0.71 4.77
N LEU A 29 -4.98 -1.95 5.18
CA LEU A 29 -5.69 -3.11 4.66
C LEU A 29 -7.12 -3.16 5.19
N PRO A 30 -8.13 -3.53 4.37
CA PRO A 30 -9.52 -3.57 4.78
C PRO A 30 -9.87 -4.86 5.56
N ILE A 31 -8.97 -5.30 6.44
CA ILE A 31 -9.06 -6.55 7.21
C ILE A 31 -8.97 -6.22 8.69
N GLN A 32 -9.88 -6.78 9.48
CA GLN A 32 -9.94 -6.58 10.93
C GLN A 32 -9.52 -7.84 11.67
N PHE A 33 -8.55 -7.68 12.57
CA PHE A 33 -8.03 -8.71 13.46
C PHE A 33 -8.55 -8.52 14.88
N ASN A 34 -8.59 -9.61 15.66
CA ASN A 34 -9.07 -9.58 17.03
C ASN A 34 -8.03 -9.03 18.01
N THR A 35 -6.75 -9.17 17.67
CA THR A 35 -5.64 -8.68 18.49
C THR A 35 -4.61 -7.95 17.63
N GLU A 36 -3.86 -7.05 18.25
CA GLU A 36 -2.73 -6.37 17.61
C GLU A 36 -1.67 -7.37 17.12
N LYS A 37 -1.38 -8.38 17.95
CA LYS A 37 -0.43 -9.45 17.63
C LYS A 37 -0.87 -10.24 16.40
N GLU A 38 -2.15 -10.60 16.31
CA GLU A 38 -2.69 -11.29 15.13
C GLU A 38 -2.51 -10.44 13.87
N ALA A 39 -2.77 -9.13 13.92
CA ALA A 39 -2.53 -8.24 12.78
C ALA A 39 -1.06 -8.22 12.35
N ALA A 40 -0.14 -8.09 13.32
CA ALA A 40 1.29 -8.05 13.05
C ALA A 40 1.84 -9.40 12.52
N ASP A 41 1.40 -10.52 13.09
CA ASP A 41 1.85 -11.86 12.69
C ASP A 41 1.45 -12.18 11.23
N ASN A 42 0.38 -11.56 10.71
CA ASN A 42 -0.10 -11.76 9.33
C ASN A 42 0.56 -10.82 8.30
N GLN A 43 1.51 -9.95 8.68
CA GLN A 43 2.07 -8.94 7.76
C GLN A 43 2.69 -9.53 6.48
N GLY A 44 3.33 -10.70 6.59
CA GLY A 44 4.03 -11.35 5.48
C GLY A 44 3.11 -12.03 4.47
N LEU A 45 1.81 -12.14 4.77
CA LEU A 45 0.84 -12.75 3.86
C LEU A 45 0.38 -11.79 2.77
N PHE A 46 0.66 -10.49 2.88
CA PHE A 46 0.14 -9.50 1.95
C PHE A 46 1.24 -8.86 1.12
N PHE A 47 0.95 -8.62 -0.15
CA PHE A 47 1.84 -7.88 -1.05
C PHE A 47 1.03 -7.04 -2.04
N ALA A 48 1.69 -6.06 -2.66
CA ALA A 48 1.07 -5.16 -3.61
C ALA A 48 1.69 -5.28 -5.00
N LYS A 49 0.86 -5.13 -6.03
CA LYS A 49 1.30 -4.94 -7.41
C LYS A 49 0.64 -3.72 -8.00
N MET A 50 1.40 -2.95 -8.76
CA MET A 50 0.86 -1.96 -9.68
C MET A 50 0.74 -2.60 -11.06
N GLU A 51 -0.46 -2.64 -11.64
CA GLU A 51 -0.71 -3.38 -12.88
C GLU A 51 -1.91 -2.84 -13.68
N TYR A 52 -2.00 -3.21 -14.96
CA TYR A 52 -3.15 -2.88 -15.80
C TYR A 52 -4.36 -3.78 -15.50
N LEU A 53 -5.49 -3.16 -15.21
CA LEU A 53 -6.82 -3.76 -15.10
C LEU A 53 -7.80 -2.97 -15.99
N ASP A 54 -8.38 -3.62 -17.00
CA ASP A 54 -9.31 -2.99 -17.96
C ASP A 54 -8.81 -1.62 -18.48
N GLN A 55 -7.56 -1.61 -18.97
CA GLN A 55 -6.85 -0.43 -19.51
C GLN A 55 -6.43 0.64 -18.48
N ASN A 56 -6.80 0.49 -17.21
CA ASN A 56 -6.40 1.40 -16.14
C ASN A 56 -5.27 0.79 -15.31
N VAL A 57 -4.29 1.59 -14.92
CA VAL A 57 -3.32 1.13 -13.92
C VAL A 57 -3.94 1.25 -12.53
N VAL A 58 -3.85 0.18 -11.76
CA VAL A 58 -4.36 0.07 -10.39
C VAL A 58 -3.26 -0.45 -9.46
N ILE A 59 -3.44 -0.25 -8.15
CA ILE A 59 -2.68 -0.97 -7.14
C ILE A 59 -3.58 -2.08 -6.59
N ASN A 60 -3.22 -3.34 -6.84
CA ASN A 60 -3.88 -4.49 -6.25
C ASN A 60 -3.10 -4.97 -5.03
N ILE A 61 -3.81 -5.16 -3.93
CA ILE A 61 -3.30 -5.83 -2.74
C ILE A 61 -3.77 -7.28 -2.78
N TYR A 62 -2.82 -8.17 -2.63
CA TYR A 62 -3.00 -9.61 -2.66
C TYR A 62 -2.76 -10.19 -1.27
N GLU A 63 -3.53 -11.22 -0.93
CA GLU A 63 -3.31 -12.13 0.18
C GLU A 63 -2.76 -13.45 -0.39
N GLN A 64 -1.65 -13.93 0.17
CA GLN A 64 -1.11 -15.25 -0.09
C GLN A 64 -2.01 -16.30 0.53
N ASP A 65 -2.45 -17.26 -0.29
CA ASP A 65 -3.11 -18.46 0.19
C ASP A 65 -2.05 -19.54 0.42
N GLU A 66 -1.68 -19.78 1.68
CA GLU A 66 -0.73 -20.83 2.06
C GLU A 66 -1.20 -22.24 1.63
N SER A 67 -2.52 -22.44 1.42
CA SER A 67 -3.09 -23.75 1.07
C SER A 67 -2.96 -24.10 -0.41
N LEU A 68 -2.74 -23.11 -1.27
CA LEU A 68 -2.73 -23.26 -2.73
C LEU A 68 -1.55 -22.44 -3.25
N GLY A 69 -0.35 -23.01 -3.25
CA GLY A 69 0.95 -22.35 -3.47
C GLY A 69 1.19 -21.55 -4.77
N LYS A 70 0.14 -21.14 -5.49
CA LYS A 70 0.15 -20.16 -6.60
C LYS A 70 -1.09 -19.25 -6.66
N ASN A 71 -2.12 -19.47 -5.85
CA ASN A 71 -3.34 -18.67 -5.89
C ASN A 71 -3.23 -17.51 -4.91
N HIS A 72 -3.42 -16.30 -5.43
CA HIS A 72 -3.47 -15.09 -4.63
C HIS A 72 -4.86 -14.50 -4.77
N LYS A 73 -5.43 -14.05 -3.65
CA LYS A 73 -6.72 -13.39 -3.64
C LYS A 73 -6.51 -11.88 -3.60
N ILE A 74 -7.15 -11.15 -4.50
CA ILE A 74 -7.20 -9.68 -4.41
C ILE A 74 -8.09 -9.32 -3.22
N VAL A 75 -7.51 -8.65 -2.22
CA VAL A 75 -8.23 -8.16 -1.04
C VAL A 75 -8.66 -6.70 -1.18
N LYS A 76 -7.94 -5.92 -1.99
CA LYS A 76 -8.26 -4.52 -2.29
C LYS A 76 -7.70 -4.14 -3.65
N THR A 77 -8.51 -3.49 -4.47
CA THR A 77 -8.07 -2.79 -5.67
C THR A 77 -8.20 -1.30 -5.41
N ILE A 78 -7.11 -0.57 -5.60
CA ILE A 78 -7.06 0.89 -5.46
C ILE A 78 -6.94 1.47 -6.86
N GLN A 79 -7.92 2.27 -7.25
CA GLN A 79 -7.84 3.08 -8.47
C GLN A 79 -7.25 4.45 -8.11
N TRP A 80 -6.68 5.15 -9.10
CA TRP A 80 -6.12 6.49 -8.87
C TRP A 80 -7.14 7.48 -8.29
N LYS A 81 -8.42 7.36 -8.66
CA LYS A 81 -9.51 8.19 -8.11
C LYS A 81 -9.71 8.00 -6.60
N ASP A 82 -9.22 6.89 -6.04
CA ASP A 82 -9.29 6.57 -4.61
C ASP A 82 -8.05 7.10 -3.86
N PHE A 83 -7.46 8.22 -4.32
CA PHE A 83 -6.23 8.81 -3.78
C PHE A 83 -6.29 9.18 -2.29
N TYR A 84 -7.49 9.27 -1.72
CA TYR A 84 -7.72 9.49 -0.29
C TYR A 84 -7.65 8.20 0.55
N SER A 85 -7.57 7.03 -0.09
CA SER A 85 -7.57 5.71 0.57
C SER A 85 -6.17 5.16 0.90
N TYR A 86 -5.13 5.93 0.54
CA TYR A 86 -3.72 5.67 0.81
C TYR A 86 -2.97 7.00 0.96
N LYS A 87 -1.78 6.99 1.54
CA LYS A 87 -0.83 8.11 1.41
C LYS A 87 0.23 7.74 0.39
N CYS A 88 0.66 8.70 -0.40
CA CYS A 88 1.74 8.51 -1.35
C CYS A 88 2.75 9.65 -1.22
N SER A 89 4.02 9.27 -1.16
CA SER A 89 5.14 10.19 -1.13
C SER A 89 6.17 9.81 -2.19
N ILE A 90 6.97 10.80 -2.58
CA ILE A 90 8.08 10.65 -3.50
C ILE A 90 9.29 11.39 -2.95
N THR A 91 10.50 10.89 -3.20
CA THR A 91 11.72 11.60 -2.85
C THR A 91 11.79 12.92 -3.60
N ARG A 92 12.09 14.00 -2.88
CA ARG A 92 12.38 15.31 -3.47
C ARG A 92 13.62 15.23 -4.35
N LYS A 93 13.65 15.99 -5.45
CA LYS A 93 14.75 15.95 -6.41
C LYS A 93 16.09 16.32 -5.79
N GLU A 94 16.11 17.29 -4.89
CA GLU A 94 17.28 17.73 -4.13
C GLU A 94 17.81 16.69 -3.11
N SER A 95 17.01 15.65 -2.84
CA SER A 95 17.34 14.60 -1.88
C SER A 95 17.75 13.27 -2.52
N ILE A 96 17.76 13.20 -3.85
CA ILE A 96 18.25 12.03 -4.60
C ILE A 96 19.71 11.75 -4.26
N GLY A 97 20.00 10.49 -3.90
CA GLY A 97 21.36 10.02 -3.64
C GLY A 97 21.89 10.31 -2.23
N LYS A 98 21.07 10.86 -1.33
CA LYS A 98 21.42 10.96 0.09
C LYS A 98 21.58 9.56 0.70
N LEU A 99 22.56 9.40 1.58
CA LEU A 99 22.81 8.15 2.30
C LEU A 99 21.66 7.80 3.26
N CYS A 100 21.06 8.81 3.87
CA CYS A 100 19.91 8.67 4.75
C CYS A 100 18.78 9.58 4.25
N ILE A 101 17.58 9.02 4.13
CA ILE A 101 16.36 9.74 3.78
C ILE A 101 15.56 9.97 5.06
N TYR A 102 15.27 11.23 5.37
CA TYR A 102 14.37 11.63 6.44
C TYR A 102 13.03 12.03 5.83
N PRO A 103 11.95 11.24 5.98
CA PRO A 103 10.69 11.47 5.27
C PRO A 103 10.12 12.90 5.41
N MET A 104 10.26 13.52 6.58
CA MET A 104 9.76 14.88 6.84
C MET A 104 10.49 15.98 6.06
N ILE A 105 11.70 15.72 5.59
CA ILE A 105 12.58 16.70 4.92
C ILE A 105 12.78 16.33 3.46
N ASP A 106 12.94 15.04 3.19
CA ASP A 106 13.42 14.50 1.93
C ASP A 106 12.32 13.94 1.04
N GLU A 107 11.09 13.84 1.54
CA GLU A 107 9.92 13.41 0.77
C GLU A 107 8.91 14.53 0.61
N GLU A 108 8.07 14.40 -0.41
CA GLU A 108 6.92 15.25 -0.66
C GLU A 108 5.70 14.40 -1.08
N PRO A 109 4.47 14.87 -0.83
CA PRO A 109 3.27 14.16 -1.27
C PRO A 109 3.25 13.98 -2.79
N CYS A 110 2.89 12.79 -3.24
CA CYS A 110 2.78 12.46 -4.66
C CYS A 110 1.32 12.28 -5.07
N ALA A 111 0.90 13.02 -6.10
CA ALA A 111 -0.41 12.93 -6.73
C ALA A 111 -0.32 12.50 -8.21
N GLU A 112 0.84 12.00 -8.64
CA GLU A 112 1.04 11.51 -10.00
C GLU A 112 0.06 10.37 -10.31
N LYS A 113 -0.33 10.24 -11.58
CA LYS A 113 -1.20 9.15 -12.01
C LYS A 113 -0.46 7.82 -11.94
N PHE A 114 -1.18 6.75 -11.63
CA PHE A 114 -0.60 5.41 -11.57
C PHE A 114 0.03 4.98 -12.89
N ASP A 115 -0.48 5.44 -14.04
CA ASP A 115 0.17 5.13 -15.32
C ASP A 115 1.53 5.81 -15.48
N THR A 116 1.69 7.03 -14.95
CA THR A 116 2.99 7.72 -14.89
C THR A 116 3.93 6.99 -13.94
N ILE A 117 3.45 6.64 -12.75
CA ILE A 117 4.25 5.95 -11.74
C ILE A 117 4.70 4.58 -12.24
N LEU A 118 3.81 3.78 -12.84
CA LEU A 118 4.17 2.46 -13.37
C LEU A 118 5.25 2.57 -14.44
N LYS A 119 5.15 3.52 -15.37
CA LYS A 119 6.20 3.80 -16.39
C LYS A 119 7.51 4.26 -15.75
N GLY A 120 7.43 4.94 -14.61
CA GLY A 120 8.58 5.32 -13.80
C GLY A 120 9.25 4.13 -13.12
N LEU A 121 8.52 3.07 -12.81
CA LEU A 121 9.01 1.87 -12.14
C LEU A 121 9.48 0.78 -13.11
N THR A 122 8.81 0.62 -14.25
CA THR A 122 9.08 -0.46 -15.19
C THR A 122 8.56 -0.15 -16.60
N GLU A 123 9.11 -0.82 -17.59
CA GLU A 123 8.56 -0.87 -18.96
C GLU A 123 7.49 -1.99 -19.11
N GLU A 124 7.37 -2.86 -18.11
CA GLU A 124 6.41 -3.97 -18.10
C GLU A 124 4.98 -3.52 -17.79
N LYS A 125 4.01 -4.43 -17.98
CA LYS A 125 2.59 -4.18 -17.67
C LYS A 125 2.24 -4.30 -16.19
N ALA A 126 3.16 -4.78 -15.37
CA ALA A 126 2.95 -4.97 -13.94
C ALA A 126 4.29 -4.82 -13.20
N PHE A 127 4.20 -4.39 -11.95
CA PHE A 127 5.35 -4.23 -11.07
C PHE A 127 4.98 -4.61 -9.65
N SER A 128 5.78 -5.46 -9.00
CA SER A 128 5.57 -5.83 -7.59
C SER A 128 6.27 -4.80 -6.72
N LEU A 129 5.51 -4.15 -5.83
CA LEU A 129 6.08 -3.16 -4.90
C LEU A 129 6.70 -3.87 -3.70
N GLN A 130 7.87 -3.40 -3.26
CA GLN A 130 8.52 -3.96 -2.07
C GLN A 130 7.83 -3.49 -0.79
N CYS A 131 7.48 -4.42 0.10
CA CYS A 131 7.02 -4.07 1.45
C CYS A 131 8.23 -3.75 2.34
N LEU A 132 8.32 -2.53 2.87
CA LEU A 132 9.45 -2.08 3.70
C LEU A 132 9.12 -2.06 5.20
N ALA A 133 7.87 -1.77 5.54
CA ALA A 133 7.43 -1.64 6.91
C ALA A 133 5.94 -1.97 7.04
N TYR A 134 5.54 -2.25 8.28
CA TYR A 134 4.15 -2.42 8.65
C TYR A 134 3.86 -1.65 9.93
N TRP A 135 2.58 -1.32 10.15
CA TRP A 135 2.09 -0.79 11.41
C TRP A 135 0.71 -1.36 11.71
N VAL A 136 0.26 -1.25 12.95
CA VAL A 136 -1.06 -1.71 13.36
C VAL A 136 -1.80 -0.55 14.02
N GLU A 137 -3.04 -0.31 13.58
CA GLU A 137 -3.90 0.72 14.17
C GLU A 137 -5.13 0.07 14.81
N PRO A 138 -5.60 0.58 15.97
CA PRO A 138 -6.86 0.16 16.54
C PRO A 138 -8.01 0.64 15.64
N ALA A 139 -8.90 -0.28 15.30
CA ALA A 139 -10.14 -0.01 14.60
C ALA A 139 -11.31 -0.19 15.55
N PHE A 140 -12.17 0.82 15.64
CA PHE A 140 -13.48 0.61 16.26
C PHE A 140 -14.32 -0.25 15.32
N GLN A 141 -14.95 -1.30 15.85
CA GLN A 141 -15.93 -2.08 15.10
C GLN A 141 -16.92 -1.10 14.45
N SER A 142 -16.86 -0.99 13.13
CA SER A 142 -17.68 -0.03 12.39
C SER A 142 -19.14 -0.43 12.58
N ILE A 143 -19.90 0.43 13.26
CA ILE A 143 -21.34 0.50 13.03
C ILE A 143 -21.42 0.87 11.56
N LYS A 144 -22.02 0.00 10.73
CA LYS A 144 -22.21 0.19 9.27
C LYS A 144 -22.25 1.68 8.96
N ALA A 145 -21.21 2.21 8.31
CA ALA A 145 -21.20 3.58 7.85
C ALA A 145 -22.41 3.72 6.93
N ILE A 146 -23.40 4.51 7.36
CA ILE A 146 -24.53 4.89 6.52
C ILE A 146 -23.91 5.61 5.32
N GLN A 147 -24.00 4.98 4.14
CA GLN A 147 -23.76 5.66 2.88
C GLN A 147 -24.85 6.73 2.76
N TRP A 148 -24.44 7.99 2.68
CA TRP A 148 -25.28 9.10 2.26
C TRP A 148 -25.40 9.10 0.74
#